data_AF-A0A554KFB0-F1
#
_entry.id   AF-A0A554KFB0-F1
#
_cell.length_a   1.000
_cell.length_b   1.000
_cell.length_c   1.000
_cell.angle_alpha   90.00
_cell.angle_beta   90.00
_cell.angle_gamma   90.00
#
_symmetry.space_group_name_H-M   'P 1'
#
loop_
_entity.id
_entity.type
_entity.pdbx_description
1 polymer ?
#
loop_
_entity_poly.entity_id
_entity_poly.type
_entity_poly.pdbx_seq_one_letter_code
_entity_poly.pdbx_strand_id
1 'polypeptide(L)'
;MPKYMKDKGYALSLSKGFAPLIIIVITTLVIGAGIGGFLVLREKKIPPPENEKTARQEESLQKQKTKLGIQLPETSSTEDTISPIESALPPLQRAQFPKPPLRQPSVELPSSSPPPPPISLPSSAPRLACEGSKTTFDYPPVNLDKTSMMLPRGLMTGDHVIPVGNHYFQNFDNQKFDIEIYSPGKGYITTIQRMPGAEEGKDYLMFIEHTCTIDSIYTYVSNLPAKIYKHIAGKEYVGDGDIRIPVEAGELIGYYKNNLDYSIVDKVVGSNRIHIDINTYEYFNEPARSKLIEKSIRTAEPISGKMDYDINGKLVGNWFLEGTNGYAGSGERNWIGHLSIVYDYMDPKRIVISIGGYEGQDSRQFVVKGNTPDPADISKDTGIITYELVEIGYRTKEGETWDRRSFAKITETFGYDKVLGVVLVQMIENRKIKFEAFPGKTGAEVSGFTSAARIYER
;
A
#
# COMPACT_ATOMS: atom_id res chain seq x y z
N MET A 1 20.13 -44.27 26.99
CA MET A 1 21.49 -44.27 27.61
C MET A 1 22.53 -44.64 26.55
N PRO A 2 23.77 -44.13 26.63
CA PRO A 2 24.31 -43.20 25.62
C PRO A 2 25.74 -43.54 25.14
N LYS A 3 26.23 -42.76 24.15
CA LYS A 3 27.61 -42.24 23.92
C LYS A 3 27.72 -41.94 22.42
N TYR A 4 28.07 -40.74 21.97
CA TYR A 4 29.45 -40.27 21.95
C TYR A 4 29.52 -38.73 21.95
N MET A 5 30.21 -38.18 22.96
CA MET A 5 30.96 -36.92 22.87
C MET A 5 32.43 -37.26 22.63
N LYS A 6 33.12 -36.45 21.83
CA LYS A 6 34.54 -36.04 21.99
C LYS A 6 34.77 -34.88 21.01
N ASP A 7 34.85 -33.67 21.53
CA ASP A 7 36.08 -32.95 21.89
C ASP A 7 36.91 -32.53 20.67
N LYS A 8 36.81 -31.24 20.33
CA LYS A 8 37.96 -30.41 19.92
C LYS A 8 37.77 -29.00 20.48
N GLY A 9 38.63 -28.65 21.44
CA GLY A 9 38.84 -27.28 21.89
C GLY A 9 39.90 -26.55 21.05
N TYR A 10 40.30 -25.39 21.58
CA TYR A 10 41.24 -24.36 21.09
C TYR A 10 40.59 -23.31 20.16
N ALA A 11 40.77 -22.01 20.35
CA ALA A 11 41.35 -21.20 21.41
C ALA A 11 40.95 -19.74 21.13
N LEU A 12 40.65 -18.96 22.18
CA LEU A 12 40.53 -17.51 22.09
C LEU A 12 41.89 -16.91 21.69
N SER A 13 41.87 -16.08 20.65
CA SER A 13 42.95 -15.13 20.33
C SER A 13 42.38 -13.71 20.42
N LEU A 14 42.66 -13.06 21.55
CA LEU A 14 42.55 -11.62 21.72
C LEU A 14 43.67 -10.92 20.91
N SER A 15 43.30 -10.09 19.94
CA SER A 15 44.18 -9.04 19.42
C SER A 15 43.63 -7.66 19.76
N LYS A 16 44.51 -6.87 20.38
CA LYS A 16 44.31 -5.57 21.00
C LYS A 16 44.12 -4.44 19.98
N GLY A 17 43.32 -3.45 20.40
CA GLY A 17 43.64 -2.03 20.26
C GLY A 17 43.13 -1.33 19.00
N PHE A 18 42.19 -0.40 19.15
CA PHE A 18 42.39 1.05 18.91
C PHE A 18 41.03 1.78 18.88
N ALA A 19 40.73 2.48 19.97
CA ALA A 19 39.87 3.68 20.06
C ALA A 19 40.22 4.33 21.41
N PRO A 20 40.17 5.68 21.59
CA PRO A 20 39.31 6.61 20.86
C PRO A 20 40.02 7.91 20.42
N LEU A 21 39.45 8.61 19.42
CA LEU A 21 39.66 10.05 19.30
C LEU A 21 38.33 10.78 19.45
N ILE A 22 38.21 11.41 20.60
CA ILE A 22 37.19 12.37 21.00
C ILE A 22 37.48 13.67 20.22
N ILE A 23 36.50 14.16 19.45
CA ILE A 23 36.49 15.56 19.04
C ILE A 23 35.30 16.23 19.72
N ILE A 24 35.65 17.02 20.72
CA ILE A 24 34.85 18.05 21.36
C ILE A 24 34.78 19.23 20.40
N VAL A 25 33.57 19.67 20.05
CA VAL A 25 33.35 21.06 19.60
C VAL A 25 32.36 21.68 20.58
N ILE A 26 32.93 22.45 21.51
CA ILE A 26 32.24 23.42 22.35
C ILE A 26 32.38 24.77 21.65
N THR A 27 31.26 25.42 21.38
CA THR A 27 31.22 26.88 21.25
C THR A 27 29.97 27.40 21.98
N THR A 28 30.19 27.79 23.23
CA THR A 28 29.51 28.88 23.95
C THR A 28 29.58 30.19 23.15
N LEU A 29 28.76 31.24 23.26
CA LEU A 29 27.56 31.62 24.03
C LEU A 29 27.43 33.14 23.78
N VAL A 30 26.24 33.70 23.44
CA VAL A 30 25.90 35.09 23.81
C VAL A 30 24.43 35.18 24.20
N ILE A 31 24.26 35.74 25.40
CA ILE A 31 23.06 36.00 26.18
C ILE A 31 22.47 37.37 25.83
N GLY A 32 21.14 37.48 25.96
CA GLY A 32 20.39 38.70 26.30
C GLY A 32 18.88 38.41 26.18
N ALA A 33 18.16 37.99 27.24
CA ALA A 33 17.57 38.84 28.30
C ALA A 33 16.94 40.13 27.73
N GLY A 34 15.66 40.47 27.87
CA GLY A 34 14.52 40.02 28.68
C GLY A 34 13.42 41.09 28.53
N ILE A 35 12.39 41.05 29.40
CA ILE A 35 11.23 41.97 29.52
C ILE A 35 10.07 41.57 28.56
N GLY A 36 8.88 41.15 28.99
CA GLY A 36 8.10 41.54 30.16
C GLY A 36 6.96 42.47 29.71
N GLY A 37 5.80 41.93 29.36
CA GLY A 37 4.69 42.73 28.81
C GLY A 37 3.34 42.03 28.89
N PHE A 38 2.69 42.20 30.05
CA PHE A 38 1.28 41.94 30.30
C PHE A 38 0.41 42.75 29.32
N LEU A 39 -0.49 42.12 28.56
CA LEU A 39 -1.58 42.82 27.87
C LEU A 39 -2.86 42.00 27.93
N VAL A 40 -3.72 42.42 28.86
CA VAL A 40 -5.15 42.10 28.93
C VAL A 40 -5.83 42.80 27.75
N LEU A 41 -6.47 42.04 26.86
CA LEU A 41 -7.42 42.60 25.89
C LEU A 41 -8.75 41.82 25.92
N ARG A 42 -9.68 42.45 26.62
CA ARG A 42 -11.15 42.45 26.52
C ARG A 42 -11.75 41.74 25.29
N GLU A 43 -12.64 40.80 25.57
CA GLU A 43 -13.62 40.26 24.62
C GLU A 43 -14.49 41.38 24.03
N LYS A 44 -14.57 41.43 22.69
CA LYS A 44 -15.67 42.07 21.97
C LYS A 44 -16.48 40.97 21.28
N LYS A 45 -17.74 40.80 21.71
CA LYS A 45 -18.76 40.01 21.01
C LYS A 45 -18.98 40.61 19.62
N ILE A 46 -18.76 39.80 18.58
CA ILE A 46 -19.13 40.08 17.19
C ILE A 46 -20.36 39.19 16.89
N PRO A 47 -21.50 39.73 16.43
CA PRO A 47 -22.62 38.92 15.97
C PRO A 47 -22.30 38.27 14.62
N PRO A 48 -22.84 37.07 14.32
CA PRO A 48 -22.52 36.36 13.08
C PRO A 48 -23.14 37.08 11.87
N PRO A 49 -22.51 36.99 10.68
CA PRO A 49 -23.04 37.59 9.46
C PRO A 49 -24.21 36.77 8.91
N GLU A 50 -25.35 37.42 8.70
CA GLU A 50 -26.44 36.89 7.86
C GLU A 50 -25.94 36.77 6.41
N ASN A 51 -25.86 35.54 5.92
CA ASN A 51 -25.53 35.27 4.52
C ASN A 51 -26.77 35.47 3.65
N GLU A 52 -26.80 36.58 2.90
CA GLU A 52 -27.80 36.98 1.89
C GLU A 52 -28.02 35.95 0.74
N LYS A 53 -27.28 34.83 0.74
CA LYS A 53 -27.43 33.72 -0.21
C LYS A 53 -28.48 32.68 0.22
N THR A 54 -28.79 32.57 1.51
CA THR A 54 -29.75 31.58 2.02
C THR A 54 -31.20 32.03 1.79
N ALA A 55 -31.48 33.34 1.86
CA ALA A 55 -32.81 33.90 1.61
C ALA A 55 -33.29 33.74 0.15
N ARG A 56 -32.38 33.75 -0.84
CA ARG A 56 -32.73 33.52 -2.25
C ARG A 56 -33.00 32.06 -2.60
N GLN A 57 -32.46 31.11 -1.83
CA GLN A 57 -32.72 29.68 -2.01
C GLN A 57 -34.09 29.27 -1.42
N GLU A 58 -34.49 29.88 -0.31
CA GLU A 58 -35.82 29.63 0.28
C GLU A 58 -36.95 30.20 -0.60
N GLU A 59 -36.75 31.37 -1.22
CA GLU A 59 -37.73 31.95 -2.15
C GLU A 59 -37.90 31.14 -3.45
N SER A 60 -36.84 30.46 -3.91
CA SER A 60 -36.91 29.59 -5.10
C SER A 60 -37.58 28.24 -4.79
N LEU A 61 -37.36 27.70 -3.58
CA LEU A 61 -37.96 26.44 -3.13
C LEU A 61 -39.46 26.59 -2.84
N GLN A 62 -39.89 27.75 -2.31
CA GLN A 62 -41.30 28.08 -2.08
C GLN A 62 -42.07 28.21 -3.41
N LYS A 63 -41.48 28.88 -4.42
CA LYS A 63 -42.06 28.97 -5.78
C LYS A 63 -42.15 27.62 -6.50
N GLN A 64 -41.25 26.68 -6.17
CA GLN A 64 -41.23 25.35 -6.76
C GLN A 64 -42.25 24.41 -6.10
N LYS A 65 -42.52 24.57 -4.79
CA LYS A 65 -43.56 23.84 -4.05
C LYS A 65 -44.98 24.23 -4.46
N THR A 66 -45.24 25.49 -4.78
CA THR A 66 -46.55 25.94 -5.31
C THR A 66 -46.83 25.42 -6.73
N LYS A 67 -45.80 24.96 -7.45
CA LYS A 67 -45.91 24.45 -8.83
C LYS A 67 -46.16 22.92 -8.91
N LEU A 68 -46.00 22.18 -7.81
CA LEU A 68 -46.13 20.71 -7.80
C LEU A 68 -47.34 20.15 -7.06
N GLY A 69 -48.17 20.97 -6.40
CA GLY A 69 -49.48 20.54 -5.90
C GLY A 69 -49.47 19.36 -4.92
N ILE A 70 -48.45 19.24 -4.07
CA ILE A 70 -48.35 18.16 -3.07
C ILE A 70 -48.77 18.71 -1.71
N GLN A 71 -49.87 18.18 -1.17
CA GLN A 71 -50.38 18.46 0.17
C GLN A 71 -50.27 17.17 0.98
N LEU A 72 -49.54 17.20 2.10
CA LEU A 72 -49.46 16.09 3.06
C LEU A 72 -50.09 16.51 4.39
N PRO A 73 -50.76 15.58 5.10
CA PRO A 73 -51.72 15.92 6.15
C PRO A 73 -51.05 16.21 7.50
N GLU A 74 -51.59 17.21 8.21
CA GLU A 74 -51.33 17.49 9.61
C GLU A 74 -51.96 16.40 10.49
N THR A 75 -51.22 15.89 11.47
CA THR A 75 -51.84 15.27 12.65
C THR A 75 -51.16 15.72 13.93
N SER A 76 -52.02 16.07 14.88
CA SER A 76 -51.79 16.72 16.14
C SER A 76 -51.38 15.77 17.26
N SER A 77 -50.73 16.35 18.25
CA SER A 77 -50.50 15.86 19.60
C SER A 77 -51.76 15.42 20.35
N THR A 78 -51.65 14.34 21.14
CA THR A 78 -52.29 14.21 22.46
C THR A 78 -51.50 13.21 23.33
N GLU A 79 -51.23 13.62 24.57
CA GLU A 79 -50.78 12.78 25.69
C GLU A 79 -51.90 11.80 26.10
N ASP A 80 -51.52 10.60 26.58
CA ASP A 80 -52.29 9.91 27.63
C ASP A 80 -51.40 8.89 28.39
N THR A 81 -51.41 9.05 29.71
CA THR A 81 -50.88 8.16 30.76
C THR A 81 -51.67 6.86 30.89
N ILE A 82 -51.01 5.71 31.15
CA ILE A 82 -51.48 4.59 32.01
C ILE A 82 -50.27 3.77 32.51
N SER A 83 -50.39 3.30 33.75
CA SER A 83 -49.45 2.63 34.66
C SER A 83 -49.28 1.10 34.42
N PRO A 84 -48.40 0.38 35.17
CA PRO A 84 -47.69 -0.81 34.69
C PRO A 84 -48.42 -2.13 34.96
N ILE A 85 -48.26 -3.10 34.05
CA ILE A 85 -48.64 -4.49 34.27
C ILE A 85 -47.37 -5.35 34.33
N GLU A 86 -47.15 -5.91 35.51
CA GLU A 86 -46.24 -6.99 35.82
C GLU A 86 -46.79 -8.29 35.21
N SER A 87 -46.03 -8.96 34.33
CA SER A 87 -46.32 -10.34 33.95
C SER A 87 -45.03 -11.14 33.80
N ALA A 88 -45.01 -12.27 34.50
CA ALA A 88 -43.89 -13.16 34.70
C ALA A 88 -43.39 -13.80 33.39
N LEU A 89 -42.09 -13.77 33.17
CA LEU A 89 -41.38 -14.56 32.16
C LEU A 89 -41.07 -15.97 32.73
N PRO A 90 -41.42 -17.07 32.03
CA PRO A 90 -40.82 -18.37 32.27
C PRO A 90 -39.37 -18.43 31.72
N PRO A 91 -38.52 -19.34 32.22
CA PRO A 91 -37.10 -19.37 31.91
C PRO A 91 -36.85 -19.68 30.43
N LEU A 92 -36.04 -18.84 29.77
CA LEU A 92 -35.58 -19.04 28.40
C LEU A 92 -34.78 -20.34 28.29
N GLN A 93 -35.35 -21.31 27.58
CA GLN A 93 -34.61 -22.41 26.97
C GLN A 93 -33.51 -21.85 26.07
N ARG A 94 -32.33 -22.48 26.15
CA ARG A 94 -31.15 -22.17 25.36
C ARG A 94 -31.46 -22.37 23.87
N ALA A 95 -31.91 -21.31 23.20
CA ALA A 95 -32.06 -21.30 21.75
C ALA A 95 -30.67 -21.47 21.12
N GLN A 96 -30.49 -22.58 20.41
CA GLN A 96 -29.37 -22.75 19.49
C GLN A 96 -29.51 -21.68 18.40
N PHE A 97 -28.57 -20.74 18.38
CA PHE A 97 -28.51 -19.74 17.31
C PHE A 97 -28.37 -20.46 15.95
N PRO A 98 -29.18 -20.10 14.94
CA PRO A 98 -28.94 -20.58 13.59
C PRO A 98 -27.55 -20.12 13.15
N LYS A 99 -26.78 -21.05 12.56
CA LYS A 99 -25.51 -20.76 11.90
C LYS A 99 -25.65 -19.52 11.01
N PRO A 100 -24.72 -18.55 11.05
CA PRO A 100 -24.74 -17.42 10.15
C PRO A 100 -24.86 -17.88 8.70
N PRO A 101 -25.59 -17.15 7.83
CA PRO A 101 -25.65 -17.48 6.42
C PRO A 101 -24.24 -17.50 5.84
N LEU A 102 -23.98 -18.49 4.98
CA LEU A 102 -22.72 -18.68 4.27
C LEU A 102 -22.27 -17.35 3.64
N ARG A 103 -21.01 -16.98 3.92
CA ARG A 103 -20.27 -15.88 3.27
C ARG A 103 -20.58 -15.87 1.78
N GLN A 104 -21.05 -14.73 1.25
CA GLN A 104 -20.77 -14.44 -0.14
C GLN A 104 -19.24 -14.35 -0.28
N PRO A 105 -18.64 -15.00 -1.29
CA PRO A 105 -17.21 -14.92 -1.48
C PRO A 105 -16.87 -13.46 -1.79
N SER A 106 -16.16 -12.80 -0.88
CA SER A 106 -15.33 -11.66 -1.23
C SER A 106 -14.46 -12.13 -2.40
N VAL A 107 -14.63 -11.53 -3.57
CA VAL A 107 -13.71 -11.74 -4.69
C VAL A 107 -12.42 -11.02 -4.32
N GLU A 108 -11.63 -11.67 -3.45
CA GLU A 108 -10.22 -11.38 -3.30
C GLU A 108 -9.57 -11.64 -4.66
N LEU A 109 -8.76 -10.68 -5.12
CA LEU A 109 -7.84 -10.91 -6.23
C LEU A 109 -7.07 -12.19 -5.89
N PRO A 110 -6.87 -13.12 -6.85
CA PRO A 110 -6.14 -14.35 -6.58
C PRO A 110 -4.79 -13.97 -5.98
N SER A 111 -4.54 -14.49 -4.77
CA SER A 111 -3.29 -14.39 -4.01
C SER A 111 -2.11 -14.27 -4.96
N SER A 112 -1.52 -13.08 -5.01
CA SER A 112 -0.14 -12.92 -5.43
C SER A 112 0.73 -13.77 -4.51
N SER A 113 1.84 -14.27 -5.04
CA SER A 113 2.88 -14.89 -4.23
C SER A 113 3.33 -13.93 -3.13
N PRO A 114 3.91 -14.43 -2.01
CA PRO A 114 4.49 -13.59 -0.97
C PRO A 114 5.29 -12.42 -1.55
N PRO A 115 5.24 -11.22 -0.93
CA PRO A 115 6.06 -10.10 -1.37
C PRO A 115 7.50 -10.59 -1.54
N PRO A 116 8.17 -10.25 -2.66
CA PRO A 116 9.53 -10.71 -2.88
C PRO A 116 10.36 -10.32 -1.65
N PRO A 117 11.24 -11.21 -1.16
CA PRO A 117 12.09 -10.89 -0.02
C PRO A 117 12.80 -9.56 -0.30
N PRO A 118 13.09 -8.74 0.74
CA PRO A 118 13.84 -7.51 0.55
C PRO A 118 15.07 -7.82 -0.29
N ILE A 119 15.23 -7.12 -1.41
CA ILE A 119 16.34 -7.30 -2.33
C ILE A 119 17.62 -6.97 -1.57
N SER A 120 18.25 -7.96 -0.98
CA SER A 120 19.62 -7.86 -0.51
C SER A 120 20.50 -7.94 -1.75
N LEU A 121 20.85 -6.78 -2.31
CA LEU A 121 21.90 -6.72 -3.32
C LEU A 121 23.19 -7.24 -2.67
N PRO A 122 23.79 -8.34 -3.16
CA PRO A 122 25.06 -8.79 -2.64
C PRO A 122 26.13 -7.71 -2.86
N SER A 123 26.95 -7.51 -1.84
CA SER A 123 28.07 -6.56 -1.83
C SER A 123 29.18 -6.97 -2.81
N SER A 124 29.63 -5.97 -3.58
CA SER A 124 31.03 -5.74 -4.01
C SER A 124 31.72 -6.73 -4.96
N ALA A 125 31.00 -7.46 -5.81
CA ALA A 125 31.64 -7.85 -7.07
C ALA A 125 31.90 -6.57 -7.90
N PRO A 126 33.09 -6.36 -8.49
CA PRO A 126 33.29 -5.22 -9.38
C PRO A 126 32.33 -5.37 -10.55
N ARG A 127 31.28 -4.53 -10.58
CA ARG A 127 30.38 -4.47 -11.73
C ARG A 127 31.23 -4.33 -12.98
N LEU A 128 30.99 -5.20 -13.97
CA LEU A 128 31.38 -4.93 -15.34
C LEU A 128 30.91 -3.50 -15.66
N ALA A 129 31.80 -2.67 -16.20
CA ALA A 129 31.57 -1.23 -16.31
C ALA A 129 30.21 -0.94 -16.97
N CYS A 130 29.28 -0.39 -16.17
CA CYS A 130 28.04 0.17 -16.68
C CYS A 130 28.35 1.51 -17.37
N GLU A 131 27.50 1.94 -18.29
CA GLU A 131 27.66 3.20 -19.03
C GLU A 131 26.39 4.05 -18.97
N GLY A 132 26.54 5.38 -19.00
CA GLY A 132 25.41 6.32 -19.07
C GLY A 132 24.63 6.52 -17.75
N SER A 133 23.71 7.48 -17.75
CA SER A 133 22.96 7.90 -16.54
C SER A 133 21.49 8.27 -16.76
N LYS A 134 21.02 8.39 -18.01
CA LYS A 134 19.61 8.59 -18.34
C LYS A 134 19.32 7.94 -19.69
N THR A 135 18.12 7.40 -19.85
CA THR A 135 17.66 6.81 -21.11
C THR A 135 16.14 6.86 -21.17
N THR A 136 15.60 6.74 -22.38
CA THR A 136 14.17 6.51 -22.62
C THR A 136 13.98 5.30 -23.52
N PHE A 137 12.76 4.80 -23.57
CA PHE A 137 12.39 3.51 -24.13
C PHE A 137 11.36 3.68 -25.25
N ASP A 138 11.60 3.03 -26.38
CA ASP A 138 10.71 3.08 -27.54
C ASP A 138 9.77 1.87 -27.61
N TYR A 139 10.00 0.84 -26.78
CA TYR A 139 9.23 -0.39 -26.77
C TYR A 139 8.50 -0.60 -25.44
N PRO A 140 7.23 -1.00 -25.44
CA PRO A 140 6.57 -1.44 -24.21
C PRO A 140 7.23 -2.72 -23.69
N PRO A 141 7.24 -2.95 -22.36
CA PRO A 141 7.87 -4.13 -21.76
C PRO A 141 7.10 -5.43 -22.01
N VAL A 142 5.92 -5.37 -22.63
CA VAL A 142 5.04 -6.52 -22.92
C VAL A 142 4.29 -6.34 -24.23
N ASN A 143 3.71 -7.43 -24.74
CA ASN A 143 2.73 -7.37 -25.82
C ASN A 143 1.39 -6.78 -25.34
N LEU A 144 1.17 -5.50 -25.67
CA LEU A 144 -0.03 -4.76 -25.26
C LEU A 144 -1.32 -5.26 -25.94
N ASP A 145 -1.25 -5.94 -27.08
CA ASP A 145 -2.44 -6.48 -27.76
C ASP A 145 -3.01 -7.68 -27.00
N LYS A 146 -2.15 -8.45 -26.33
CA LYS A 146 -2.51 -9.58 -25.45
C LYS A 146 -2.65 -9.18 -23.99
N THR A 147 -2.26 -7.97 -23.61
CA THR A 147 -2.41 -7.45 -22.24
C THR A 147 -3.77 -6.76 -22.09
N SER A 148 -4.56 -7.17 -21.11
CA SER A 148 -5.89 -6.58 -20.91
C SER A 148 -5.81 -5.22 -20.23
N MET A 149 -4.99 -5.10 -19.18
CA MET A 149 -4.89 -3.87 -18.40
C MET A 149 -3.57 -3.74 -17.64
N MET A 150 -3.31 -2.55 -17.12
CA MET A 150 -2.20 -2.23 -16.25
C MET A 150 -2.74 -1.65 -14.93
N LEU A 151 -2.39 -2.29 -13.81
CA LEU A 151 -2.65 -1.76 -12.46
C LEU A 151 -1.48 -0.83 -12.08
N PRO A 152 -1.77 0.38 -11.56
CA PRO A 152 -0.72 1.32 -11.17
C PRO A 152 -0.03 0.87 -9.89
N ARG A 153 1.08 1.54 -9.55
CA ARG A 153 1.74 1.38 -8.24
C ARG A 153 0.81 1.80 -7.11
N GLY A 154 1.17 1.35 -5.92
CA GLY A 154 0.50 1.69 -4.67
C GLY A 154 -0.60 0.72 -4.27
N LEU A 155 -0.89 -0.30 -5.09
CA LEU A 155 -1.84 -1.37 -4.76
C LEU A 155 -1.50 -1.97 -3.39
N MET A 156 -2.52 -2.14 -2.57
CA MET A 156 -2.47 -2.93 -1.34
C MET A 156 -3.54 -4.02 -1.46
N THR A 157 -3.13 -5.28 -1.42
CA THR A 157 -4.04 -6.41 -1.52
C THR A 157 -3.38 -7.66 -0.96
N GLY A 158 -4.13 -8.49 -0.23
CA GLY A 158 -3.56 -9.69 0.38
C GLY A 158 -2.32 -9.36 1.21
N ASP A 159 -1.28 -10.18 1.08
CA ASP A 159 0.01 -10.05 1.76
C ASP A 159 0.78 -8.75 1.44
N HIS A 160 0.43 -8.03 0.37
CA HIS A 160 0.89 -6.67 0.11
C HIS A 160 0.17 -5.66 1.01
N VAL A 161 0.53 -5.67 2.30
CA VAL A 161 -0.02 -4.75 3.30
C VAL A 161 0.42 -3.30 3.03
N ILE A 162 1.64 -3.11 2.56
CA ILE A 162 2.16 -1.78 2.17
C ILE A 162 1.96 -1.50 0.68
N PRO A 163 1.83 -0.24 0.25
CA PRO A 163 1.69 0.13 -1.16
C PRO A 163 2.86 -0.42 -2.00
N VAL A 164 2.57 -1.21 -3.01
CA VAL A 164 3.61 -1.83 -3.85
C VAL A 164 4.26 -0.84 -4.82
N GLY A 165 5.53 -1.05 -5.13
CA GLY A 165 6.32 -0.18 -6.02
C GLY A 165 6.39 -0.60 -7.48
N ASN A 166 5.78 -1.72 -7.84
CA ASN A 166 5.68 -2.22 -9.20
C ASN A 166 4.31 -1.95 -9.81
N HIS A 167 4.25 -2.02 -11.13
CA HIS A 167 3.01 -2.10 -11.90
C HIS A 167 2.69 -3.56 -12.18
N TYR A 168 1.41 -3.87 -12.39
CA TYR A 168 0.98 -5.20 -12.83
C TYR A 168 0.38 -5.12 -14.23
N PHE A 169 0.97 -5.86 -15.16
CA PHE A 169 0.32 -6.15 -16.44
C PHE A 169 -0.55 -7.38 -16.28
N GLN A 170 -1.85 -7.21 -16.52
CA GLN A 170 -2.87 -8.22 -16.24
C GLN A 170 -3.56 -8.70 -17.51
N ASN A 171 -3.77 -10.00 -17.58
CA ASN A 171 -4.77 -10.66 -18.40
C ASN A 171 -5.33 -11.86 -17.61
N PHE A 172 -6.31 -11.59 -16.75
CA PHE A 172 -6.84 -12.57 -15.80
C PHE A 172 -7.47 -13.81 -16.43
N ASP A 173 -7.91 -13.73 -17.69
CA ASP A 173 -8.51 -14.85 -18.41
C ASP A 173 -7.46 -15.72 -19.09
N ASN A 174 -6.25 -15.21 -19.33
CA ASN A 174 -5.23 -16.00 -19.99
C ASN A 174 -4.70 -17.13 -19.10
N GLN A 175 -4.69 -18.34 -19.66
CA GLN A 175 -4.27 -19.54 -18.93
C GLN A 175 -2.96 -20.15 -19.44
N LYS A 176 -2.30 -19.52 -20.41
CA LYS A 176 -1.08 -20.03 -21.04
C LYS A 176 0.07 -19.04 -20.91
N PHE A 177 1.30 -19.52 -20.84
CA PHE A 177 2.49 -18.68 -20.84
C PHE A 177 2.86 -18.27 -22.27
N ASP A 178 2.02 -17.42 -22.87
CA ASP A 178 2.07 -17.05 -24.29
C ASP A 178 1.91 -15.54 -24.57
N ILE A 179 1.99 -14.70 -23.52
CA ILE A 179 2.08 -13.26 -23.68
C ILE A 179 3.54 -12.85 -23.63
N GLU A 180 4.03 -12.24 -24.72
CA GLU A 180 5.43 -11.88 -24.89
C GLU A 180 5.85 -10.76 -23.93
N ILE A 181 7.05 -10.90 -23.39
CA ILE A 181 7.76 -9.89 -22.59
C ILE A 181 8.94 -9.40 -23.43
N TYR A 182 9.10 -8.08 -23.50
CA TYR A 182 10.17 -7.43 -24.27
C TYR A 182 11.08 -6.61 -23.36
N SER A 183 12.34 -6.47 -23.76
CA SER A 183 13.20 -5.42 -23.20
C SER A 183 12.76 -4.05 -23.75
N PRO A 184 12.47 -3.04 -22.91
CA PRO A 184 11.94 -1.75 -23.36
C PRO A 184 13.02 -0.90 -24.06
N GLY A 185 14.28 -1.19 -23.75
CA GLY A 185 15.46 -0.56 -24.34
C GLY A 185 16.63 -1.53 -24.44
N LYS A 186 17.69 -1.10 -25.13
CA LYS A 186 18.95 -1.83 -25.13
C LYS A 186 19.53 -1.90 -23.71
N GLY A 187 20.23 -2.98 -23.39
CA GLY A 187 20.83 -3.15 -22.07
C GLY A 187 21.44 -4.51 -21.87
N TYR A 188 21.63 -4.88 -20.61
CA TYR A 188 22.18 -6.17 -20.23
C TYR A 188 21.33 -6.81 -19.14
N ILE A 189 20.97 -8.07 -19.34
CA ILE A 189 20.43 -8.88 -18.24
C ILE A 189 21.60 -9.21 -17.30
N THR A 190 21.47 -8.77 -16.05
CA THR A 190 22.51 -8.88 -15.01
C THR A 190 22.11 -9.81 -13.88
N THR A 191 20.81 -10.07 -13.69
CA THR A 191 20.33 -11.00 -12.66
C THR A 191 19.16 -11.80 -13.18
N ILE A 192 19.18 -13.10 -12.91
CA ILE A 192 18.06 -14.02 -13.12
C ILE A 192 17.96 -14.90 -11.88
N GLN A 193 16.78 -14.90 -11.27
CA GLN A 193 16.49 -15.72 -10.09
C GLN A 193 15.20 -16.48 -10.31
N ARG A 194 15.21 -17.80 -10.11
CA ARG A 194 13.99 -18.60 -10.03
C ARG A 194 13.33 -18.33 -8.68
N MET A 195 12.05 -17.97 -8.69
CA MET A 195 11.33 -17.71 -7.45
C MET A 195 11.23 -19.00 -6.60
N PRO A 196 11.30 -18.90 -5.26
CA PRO A 196 11.18 -20.07 -4.39
C PRO A 196 9.88 -20.87 -4.68
N GLY A 197 10.01 -22.19 -4.84
CA GLY A 197 8.89 -23.07 -5.13
C GLY A 197 8.47 -23.14 -6.61
N ALA A 198 9.05 -22.32 -7.49
CA ALA A 198 8.76 -22.38 -8.92
C ALA A 198 9.45 -23.56 -9.61
N GLU A 199 8.76 -24.14 -10.59
CA GLU A 199 9.32 -25.15 -11.49
C GLU A 199 10.42 -24.55 -12.38
N GLU A 200 11.35 -25.38 -12.84
CA GLU A 200 12.35 -24.94 -13.82
C GLU A 200 11.67 -24.46 -15.12
N GLY A 201 12.12 -23.31 -15.64
CA GLY A 201 11.51 -22.66 -16.80
C GLY A 201 10.38 -21.67 -16.47
N LYS A 202 9.99 -21.52 -15.20
CA LYS A 202 8.89 -20.66 -14.77
C LYS A 202 9.27 -19.70 -13.64
N ASP A 203 8.49 -18.63 -13.53
CA ASP A 203 8.51 -17.63 -12.47
C ASP A 203 9.91 -17.14 -12.09
N TYR A 204 10.57 -16.51 -13.05
CA TYR A 204 11.83 -15.83 -12.85
C TYR A 204 11.63 -14.36 -12.49
N LEU A 205 12.46 -13.89 -11.56
CA LEU A 205 12.81 -12.50 -11.35
C LEU A 205 14.00 -12.16 -12.26
N MET A 206 13.90 -11.07 -13.03
CA MET A 206 14.91 -10.64 -14.00
C MET A 206 15.20 -9.15 -13.86
N PHE A 207 16.49 -8.80 -13.91
CA PHE A 207 16.97 -7.41 -13.90
C PHE A 207 17.67 -7.12 -15.22
N ILE A 208 17.32 -5.98 -15.83
CA ILE A 208 17.97 -5.45 -17.02
C ILE A 208 18.59 -4.10 -16.67
N GLU A 209 19.91 -4.02 -16.70
CA GLU A 209 20.66 -2.77 -16.59
C GLU A 209 20.67 -2.06 -17.95
N HIS A 210 20.02 -0.90 -18.05
CA HIS A 210 20.02 -0.08 -19.28
C HIS A 210 21.13 0.97 -19.25
N THR A 211 21.37 1.54 -18.06
CA THR A 211 22.47 2.47 -17.78
C THR A 211 23.00 2.22 -16.36
N CYS A 212 24.02 2.96 -15.90
CA CYS A 212 24.46 2.85 -14.50
C CYS A 212 23.38 3.20 -13.45
N THR A 213 22.32 3.88 -13.87
CA THR A 213 21.27 4.40 -13.01
C THR A 213 19.91 3.78 -13.29
N ILE A 214 19.65 3.32 -14.51
CA ILE A 214 18.34 2.84 -14.93
C ILE A 214 18.33 1.33 -15.06
N ASP A 215 17.50 0.66 -14.25
CA ASP A 215 17.18 -0.75 -14.41
C ASP A 215 15.69 -0.95 -14.69
N SER A 216 15.39 -2.01 -15.45
CA SER A 216 14.05 -2.61 -15.50
C SER A 216 14.06 -3.91 -14.68
N ILE A 217 13.03 -4.10 -13.85
CA ILE A 217 12.85 -5.30 -13.03
C ILE A 217 11.54 -5.96 -13.43
N TYR A 218 11.60 -7.28 -13.64
CA TYR A 218 10.47 -8.11 -14.00
C TYR A 218 10.33 -9.27 -13.01
N THR A 219 9.10 -9.57 -12.60
CA THR A 219 8.78 -10.81 -11.86
C THR A 219 7.68 -11.57 -12.60
N TYR A 220 7.68 -12.91 -12.46
CA TYR A 220 6.80 -13.84 -13.19
C TYR A 220 7.17 -14.05 -14.67
N VAL A 221 8.45 -13.87 -15.01
CA VAL A 221 8.98 -14.19 -16.33
C VAL A 221 9.10 -15.71 -16.48
N SER A 222 8.50 -16.29 -17.51
CA SER A 222 8.55 -17.74 -17.79
C SER A 222 8.97 -17.99 -19.24
N ASN A 223 9.25 -19.25 -19.58
CA ASN A 223 9.58 -19.69 -20.94
C ASN A 223 10.68 -18.84 -21.59
N LEU A 224 11.82 -18.72 -20.90
CA LEU A 224 12.95 -17.91 -21.35
C LEU A 224 13.46 -18.38 -22.73
N PRO A 225 13.78 -17.47 -23.66
CA PRO A 225 14.46 -17.80 -24.91
C PRO A 225 15.77 -18.55 -24.66
N ALA A 226 16.16 -19.45 -25.58
CA ALA A 226 17.38 -20.27 -25.45
C ALA A 226 18.65 -19.44 -25.20
N LYS A 227 18.74 -18.24 -25.78
CA LYS A 227 19.82 -17.26 -25.56
C LYS A 227 20.01 -16.94 -24.06
N ILE A 228 18.92 -16.84 -23.32
CA ILE A 228 18.89 -16.46 -21.90
C ILE A 228 18.92 -17.72 -21.02
N TYR A 229 18.08 -18.72 -21.34
CA TYR A 229 17.88 -19.91 -20.53
C TYR A 229 19.19 -20.67 -20.24
N LYS A 230 20.09 -20.77 -21.22
CA LYS A 230 21.38 -21.48 -21.07
C LYS A 230 22.25 -20.96 -19.91
N HIS A 231 22.03 -19.73 -19.45
CA HIS A 231 22.79 -19.14 -18.35
C HIS A 231 22.28 -19.55 -16.96
N ILE A 232 20.97 -19.82 -16.84
CA ILE A 232 20.26 -20.17 -15.59
C ILE A 232 19.86 -21.65 -15.51
N ALA A 233 20.01 -22.42 -16.60
CA ALA A 233 19.65 -23.85 -16.64
C ALA A 233 20.30 -24.63 -15.47
N GLY A 234 19.48 -25.37 -14.72
CA GLY A 234 19.91 -26.11 -13.53
C GLY A 234 20.34 -25.26 -12.33
N LYS A 235 20.11 -23.93 -12.36
CA LYS A 235 20.48 -23.00 -11.28
C LYS A 235 19.25 -22.27 -10.74
N GLU A 236 19.29 -21.91 -9.47
CA GLU A 236 18.25 -21.11 -8.83
C GLU A 236 18.50 -19.61 -8.93
N TYR A 237 19.77 -19.22 -9.01
CA TYR A 237 20.17 -17.82 -9.01
C TYR A 237 21.44 -17.65 -9.83
N VAL A 238 21.48 -16.56 -10.60
CA VAL A 238 22.69 -16.05 -11.24
C VAL A 238 22.66 -14.53 -11.09
N GLY A 239 23.70 -13.98 -10.47
CA GLY A 239 23.71 -12.60 -9.99
C GLY A 239 24.54 -11.63 -10.81
N ASP A 240 24.50 -10.37 -10.38
CA ASP A 240 25.34 -9.30 -10.90
C ASP A 240 26.83 -9.66 -10.75
N GLY A 241 27.56 -9.67 -11.88
CA GLY A 241 28.95 -10.13 -11.98
C GLY A 241 29.13 -11.55 -12.52
N ASP A 242 28.10 -12.42 -12.46
CA ASP A 242 28.15 -13.78 -13.02
C ASP A 242 27.71 -13.80 -14.50
N ILE A 243 26.81 -12.89 -14.88
CA ILE A 243 26.28 -12.76 -16.23
C ILE A 243 26.21 -11.31 -16.68
N ARG A 244 26.28 -11.14 -18.00
CA ARG A 244 25.97 -9.90 -18.69
C ARG A 244 25.48 -10.24 -20.09
N ILE A 245 24.18 -10.52 -20.23
CA ILE A 245 23.60 -10.97 -21.50
C ILE A 245 23.07 -9.73 -22.25
N PRO A 246 23.65 -9.37 -23.41
CA PRO A 246 23.18 -8.19 -24.15
C PRO A 246 21.77 -8.42 -24.69
N VAL A 247 20.92 -7.41 -24.57
CA VAL A 247 19.57 -7.38 -25.16
C VAL A 247 19.35 -6.09 -25.93
N GLU A 248 18.67 -6.18 -27.06
CA GLU A 248 18.25 -5.02 -27.85
C GLU A 248 16.88 -4.50 -27.41
N ALA A 249 16.56 -3.26 -27.77
CA ALA A 249 15.21 -2.72 -27.57
C ALA A 249 14.19 -3.54 -28.38
N GLY A 250 13.09 -3.95 -27.74
CA GLY A 250 12.07 -4.81 -28.34
C GLY A 250 12.45 -6.29 -28.42
N GLU A 251 13.62 -6.70 -27.91
CA GLU A 251 14.00 -8.11 -27.91
C GLU A 251 13.08 -8.92 -26.98
N LEU A 252 12.59 -10.06 -27.47
CA LEU A 252 11.83 -11.01 -26.68
C LEU A 252 12.72 -11.61 -25.58
N ILE A 253 12.29 -11.49 -24.33
CA ILE A 253 13.04 -11.95 -23.14
C ILE A 253 12.33 -13.03 -22.33
N GLY A 254 11.07 -13.31 -22.65
CA GLY A 254 10.28 -14.35 -22.00
C GLY A 254 8.80 -14.19 -22.29
N TYR A 255 7.99 -14.93 -21.52
CA TYR A 255 6.54 -14.91 -21.59
C TYR A 255 5.94 -14.90 -20.19
N TYR A 256 4.74 -14.38 -20.04
CA TYR A 256 3.95 -14.53 -18.82
C TYR A 256 2.57 -15.11 -19.12
N LYS A 257 1.91 -15.57 -18.06
CA LYS A 257 0.58 -16.18 -18.13
C LYS A 257 -0.52 -15.12 -18.05
N ASN A 258 -0.79 -14.66 -16.84
CA ASN A 258 -1.89 -13.74 -16.54
C ASN A 258 -1.43 -12.49 -15.79
N ASN A 259 -0.30 -12.56 -15.08
CA ASN A 259 0.27 -11.46 -14.33
C ASN A 259 1.76 -11.32 -14.64
N LEU A 260 2.21 -10.08 -14.81
CA LEU A 260 3.62 -9.72 -14.85
C LEU A 260 3.84 -8.47 -14.02
N ASP A 261 4.82 -8.52 -13.13
CA ASP A 261 5.22 -7.39 -12.33
C ASP A 261 6.33 -6.63 -13.06
N TYR A 262 6.22 -5.31 -13.14
CA TYR A 262 7.21 -4.48 -13.82
C TYR A 262 7.52 -3.20 -13.05
N SER A 263 8.80 -2.92 -12.89
CA SER A 263 9.30 -1.68 -12.28
C SER A 263 10.45 -1.09 -13.08
N ILE A 264 10.51 0.24 -13.10
CA ILE A 264 11.71 0.98 -13.46
C ILE A 264 12.35 1.49 -12.17
N VAL A 265 13.65 1.32 -12.06
CA VAL A 265 14.46 1.87 -10.98
C VAL A 265 15.37 2.94 -11.57
N ASP A 266 15.35 4.15 -11.00
CA ASP A 266 16.30 5.23 -11.28
C ASP A 266 17.12 5.49 -10.02
N LYS A 267 18.40 5.16 -10.10
CA LYS A 267 19.35 5.26 -8.99
C LYS A 267 20.07 6.60 -9.09
N VAL A 268 20.14 7.31 -7.97
CA VAL A 268 21.04 8.46 -7.86
C VAL A 268 22.47 7.93 -7.66
N VAL A 269 23.37 8.26 -8.59
CA VAL A 269 24.80 7.89 -8.51
C VAL A 269 25.39 8.39 -7.19
N GLY A 270 26.04 7.50 -6.43
CA GLY A 270 26.68 7.83 -5.15
C GLY A 270 25.74 7.82 -3.93
N SER A 271 24.50 7.38 -4.09
CA SER A 271 23.52 7.24 -3.02
C SER A 271 23.07 5.79 -2.89
N ASN A 272 22.97 5.29 -1.65
CA ASN A 272 22.29 4.01 -1.36
C ASN A 272 20.75 4.14 -1.45
N ARG A 273 20.22 5.32 -1.81
CA ARG A 273 18.79 5.55 -2.00
C ARG A 273 18.39 5.10 -3.41
N ILE A 274 17.67 4.00 -3.47
CA ILE A 274 16.93 3.58 -4.65
C ILE A 274 15.69 4.48 -4.74
N HIS A 275 15.59 5.35 -5.75
CA HIS A 275 14.33 6.02 -6.03
C HIS A 275 13.48 5.02 -6.83
N ILE A 276 12.47 4.46 -6.18
CA ILE A 276 11.41 3.67 -6.85
C ILE A 276 10.18 4.57 -7.08
N ASP A 277 10.19 5.82 -6.58
CA ASP A 277 9.12 6.77 -6.84
C ASP A 277 9.28 7.54 -8.15
N ILE A 278 9.05 6.83 -9.24
CA ILE A 278 9.27 7.33 -10.58
C ILE A 278 7.99 7.16 -11.39
N ASN A 279 7.57 8.24 -12.04
CA ASN A 279 6.53 8.18 -13.03
C ASN A 279 7.00 7.35 -14.23
N THR A 280 6.67 6.05 -14.21
CA THR A 280 7.15 5.06 -15.19
C THR A 280 6.92 5.49 -16.64
N TYR A 281 5.84 6.20 -16.92
CA TYR A 281 5.51 6.66 -18.27
C TYR A 281 6.49 7.70 -18.83
N GLU A 282 7.20 8.46 -17.98
CA GLU A 282 8.20 9.45 -18.42
C GLU A 282 9.42 8.82 -19.11
N TYR A 283 9.66 7.53 -18.87
CA TYR A 283 10.76 6.78 -19.45
C TYR A 283 10.41 6.22 -20.82
N PHE A 284 9.16 6.30 -21.27
CA PHE A 284 8.77 5.81 -22.59
C PHE A 284 8.59 6.98 -23.55
N ASN A 285 9.06 6.85 -24.79
CA ASN A 285 8.78 7.79 -25.87
C ASN A 285 7.43 7.46 -26.52
N GLU A 286 6.92 8.38 -27.36
CA GLU A 286 5.75 8.07 -28.19
C GLU A 286 6.12 7.14 -29.36
N PRO A 287 5.25 6.20 -29.74
CA PRO A 287 3.88 5.97 -29.26
C PRO A 287 3.77 5.02 -28.05
N ALA A 288 4.89 4.48 -27.54
CA ALA A 288 4.86 3.49 -26.46
C ALA A 288 4.23 4.05 -25.17
N ARG A 289 4.54 5.30 -24.83
CA ARG A 289 3.97 5.99 -23.67
C ARG A 289 2.44 6.04 -23.72
N SER A 290 1.86 6.58 -24.79
CA SER A 290 0.40 6.69 -24.91
C SER A 290 -0.29 5.33 -24.87
N LYS A 291 0.29 4.31 -25.52
CA LYS A 291 -0.26 2.94 -25.49
C LYS A 291 -0.24 2.31 -24.10
N LEU A 292 0.80 2.59 -23.30
CA LEU A 292 0.87 2.12 -21.91
C LEU A 292 -0.17 2.83 -21.03
N ILE A 293 -0.30 4.16 -21.16
CA ILE A 293 -1.31 4.94 -20.44
C ILE A 293 -2.73 4.48 -20.80
N GLU A 294 -2.98 4.10 -22.05
CA GLU A 294 -4.26 3.56 -22.49
C GLU A 294 -4.65 2.31 -21.69
N LYS A 295 -3.68 1.43 -21.40
CA LYS A 295 -3.90 0.21 -20.58
C LYS A 295 -4.03 0.48 -19.09
N SER A 296 -3.58 1.63 -18.58
CA SER A 296 -3.75 1.99 -17.16
C SER A 296 -5.23 2.11 -16.80
N ILE A 297 -5.67 1.49 -15.72
CA ILE A 297 -7.07 1.64 -15.27
C ILE A 297 -7.29 2.86 -14.37
N ARG A 298 -6.22 3.46 -13.83
CA ARG A 298 -6.29 4.67 -13.01
C ARG A 298 -6.45 5.92 -13.88
N THR A 299 -7.33 6.83 -13.45
CA THR A 299 -7.51 8.15 -14.11
C THR A 299 -6.99 9.33 -13.29
N ALA A 300 -6.73 9.15 -11.99
CA ALA A 300 -6.22 10.21 -11.13
C ALA A 300 -4.70 10.37 -11.28
N GLU A 301 -4.20 11.60 -11.25
CA GLU A 301 -2.76 11.83 -11.24
C GLU A 301 -2.12 11.46 -9.88
N PRO A 302 -0.85 11.01 -9.86
CA PRO A 302 -0.09 10.53 -11.02
C PRO A 302 -0.73 9.26 -11.62
N ILE A 303 -0.87 9.15 -12.95
CA ILE A 303 -1.46 7.96 -13.59
C ILE A 303 -0.70 6.67 -13.24
N SER A 304 0.60 6.76 -12.95
CA SER A 304 1.46 5.64 -12.56
C SER A 304 1.28 5.21 -11.10
N GLY A 305 0.39 5.86 -10.37
CA GLY A 305 0.17 5.62 -8.95
C GLY A 305 1.29 6.21 -8.08
N LYS A 306 1.09 6.08 -6.76
CA LYS A 306 1.97 6.62 -5.72
C LYS A 306 2.06 5.60 -4.58
N MET A 307 3.20 5.55 -3.90
CA MET A 307 3.42 4.63 -2.78
C MET A 307 4.08 5.29 -1.55
N ASP A 308 4.73 6.42 -1.74
CA ASP A 308 5.49 7.19 -0.76
C ASP A 308 4.60 8.23 -0.06
N TYR A 309 3.71 7.76 0.79
CA TYR A 309 2.77 8.61 1.52
C TYR A 309 3.29 9.11 2.87
N ASP A 310 4.43 8.60 3.33
CA ASP A 310 4.99 8.91 4.64
C ASP A 310 5.31 10.41 4.82
N ILE A 311 4.62 11.05 5.76
CA ILE A 311 4.93 12.42 6.21
C ILE A 311 5.44 12.36 7.65
N ASN A 312 6.70 12.75 7.86
CA ASN A 312 7.33 12.73 9.17
C ASN A 312 6.54 13.57 10.19
N GLY A 313 6.23 13.01 11.36
CA GLY A 313 5.42 13.67 12.39
C GLY A 313 3.91 13.62 12.16
N LYS A 314 3.45 12.93 11.11
CA LYS A 314 2.04 12.71 10.80
C LYS A 314 1.67 11.22 10.79
N LEU A 315 0.38 10.92 10.92
CA LEU A 315 -0.11 9.54 10.95
C LEU A 315 -0.01 8.85 9.59
N VAL A 316 -0.16 9.60 8.49
CA VAL A 316 -0.10 9.05 7.14
C VAL A 316 1.25 8.38 6.86
N GLY A 317 1.19 7.14 6.36
CA GLY A 317 2.36 6.35 6.00
C GLY A 317 2.27 4.89 6.41
N ASN A 318 3.45 4.24 6.37
CA ASN A 318 3.65 2.85 6.70
C ASN A 318 4.20 2.73 8.12
N TRP A 319 3.73 1.73 8.86
CA TRP A 319 4.01 1.50 10.27
C TRP A 319 4.31 0.03 10.50
N PHE A 320 5.29 -0.25 11.35
CA PHE A 320 5.76 -1.61 11.63
C PHE A 320 5.67 -1.89 13.11
N LEU A 321 5.14 -3.06 13.48
CA LEU A 321 5.03 -3.48 14.85
C LEU A 321 6.43 -3.48 15.51
N GLU A 322 6.54 -2.84 16.69
CA GLU A 322 7.81 -2.72 17.39
C GLU A 322 8.40 -4.12 17.66
N GLY A 323 9.68 -4.30 17.29
CA GLY A 323 10.38 -5.59 17.44
C GLY A 323 10.15 -6.61 16.33
N THR A 324 9.48 -6.27 15.22
CA THR A 324 9.28 -7.19 14.07
C THR A 324 10.18 -6.90 12.88
N ASN A 325 11.35 -6.29 13.10
CA ASN A 325 12.36 -6.04 12.06
C ASN A 325 11.88 -5.13 10.90
N GLY A 326 10.98 -4.19 11.21
CA GLY A 326 10.52 -3.17 10.26
C GLY A 326 9.91 -3.78 8.99
N TYR A 327 10.21 -3.16 7.84
CA TYR A 327 9.72 -3.60 6.53
C TYR A 327 10.15 -5.02 6.13
N ALA A 328 11.33 -5.46 6.57
CA ALA A 328 11.79 -6.81 6.26
C ALA A 328 10.90 -7.88 6.91
N GLY A 329 10.25 -7.52 8.03
CA GLY A 329 9.39 -8.41 8.78
C GLY A 329 10.14 -9.56 9.45
N SER A 330 9.37 -10.51 9.99
CA SER A 330 9.89 -11.70 10.65
C SER A 330 9.11 -12.95 10.27
N GLY A 331 9.82 -14.07 10.02
CA GLY A 331 9.21 -15.36 9.69
C GLY A 331 8.68 -15.45 8.26
N GLU A 332 7.94 -16.52 7.97
CA GLU A 332 7.41 -16.81 6.62
C GLU A 332 6.30 -15.83 6.20
N ARG A 333 5.55 -15.29 7.16
CA ARG A 333 4.51 -14.27 6.93
C ARG A 333 5.04 -12.92 7.39
N ASN A 334 6.06 -12.45 6.69
CA ASN A 334 6.83 -11.27 7.09
C ASN A 334 5.97 -9.98 7.12
N TRP A 335 4.84 -9.95 6.43
CA TRP A 335 3.88 -8.85 6.48
C TRP A 335 3.04 -8.78 7.77
N ILE A 336 3.09 -9.81 8.62
CA ILE A 336 2.40 -9.77 9.92
C ILE A 336 3.12 -8.75 10.81
N GLY A 337 2.37 -7.74 11.27
CA GLY A 337 2.94 -6.57 11.94
C GLY A 337 3.15 -5.37 11.02
N HIS A 338 2.88 -5.48 9.72
CA HIS A 338 2.79 -4.31 8.85
C HIS A 338 1.42 -3.63 9.00
N LEU A 339 1.42 -2.31 8.87
CA LEU A 339 0.24 -1.46 8.90
C LEU A 339 0.45 -0.29 7.94
N SER A 340 -0.55 0.01 7.12
CA SER A 340 -0.54 1.19 6.26
C SER A 340 -1.79 2.01 6.53
N ILE A 341 -1.61 3.30 6.78
CA ILE A 341 -2.68 4.28 6.89
C ILE A 341 -2.38 5.34 5.84
N VAL A 342 -2.89 5.12 4.64
CA VAL A 342 -2.52 5.85 3.41
C VAL A 342 -3.76 6.08 2.55
N TYR A 343 -3.59 6.47 1.29
CA TYR A 343 -4.68 6.67 0.35
C TYR A 343 -4.79 5.52 -0.65
N ASP A 344 -5.98 5.37 -1.23
CA ASP A 344 -6.25 4.35 -2.24
C ASP A 344 -5.46 4.61 -3.55
N TYR A 345 -4.97 3.51 -4.11
CA TYR A 345 -4.12 3.49 -5.30
C TYR A 345 -4.86 3.80 -6.61
N MET A 346 -6.19 3.88 -6.61
CA MET A 346 -7.00 4.37 -7.73
C MET A 346 -7.55 5.77 -7.47
N ASP A 347 -8.04 6.00 -6.26
CA ASP A 347 -8.61 7.27 -5.83
C ASP A 347 -7.83 7.86 -4.64
N PRO A 348 -6.92 8.82 -4.87
CA PRO A 348 -6.06 9.37 -3.83
C PRO A 348 -6.82 10.18 -2.77
N LYS A 349 -8.15 10.38 -2.90
CA LYS A 349 -8.96 11.07 -1.89
C LYS A 349 -9.44 10.13 -0.79
N ARG A 350 -9.31 8.82 -0.97
CA ARG A 350 -9.93 7.81 -0.10
C ARG A 350 -8.89 7.21 0.82
N ILE A 351 -9.13 7.29 2.12
CA ILE A 351 -8.23 6.74 3.14
C ILE A 351 -8.41 5.23 3.18
N VAL A 352 -7.31 4.51 3.03
CA VAL A 352 -7.21 3.06 3.16
C VAL A 352 -6.40 2.71 4.39
N ILE A 353 -6.93 1.76 5.17
CA ILE A 353 -6.21 1.14 6.27
C ILE A 353 -5.99 -0.32 5.90
N SER A 354 -4.72 -0.68 5.73
CA SER A 354 -4.27 -2.02 5.38
C SER A 354 -3.53 -2.61 6.55
N ILE A 355 -3.99 -3.76 7.05
CA ILE A 355 -3.52 -4.33 8.33
C ILE A 355 -3.03 -5.74 8.08
N GLY A 356 -1.77 -6.03 8.40
CA GLY A 356 -1.24 -7.39 8.50
C GLY A 356 -1.64 -8.02 9.83
N GLY A 357 -2.22 -9.22 9.79
CA GLY A 357 -2.63 -9.98 10.97
C GLY A 357 -4.02 -9.63 11.51
N TYR A 358 -4.90 -9.02 10.72
CA TYR A 358 -6.26 -8.66 11.15
C TYR A 358 -7.05 -9.91 11.57
N GLU A 359 -7.70 -9.89 12.73
CA GLU A 359 -8.37 -11.07 13.34
C GLU A 359 -7.46 -12.30 13.56
N GLY A 360 -6.13 -12.11 13.64
CA GLY A 360 -5.18 -13.22 13.68
C GLY A 360 -5.09 -14.00 12.36
N GLN A 361 -5.67 -13.47 11.28
CA GLN A 361 -5.60 -14.02 9.93
C GLN A 361 -4.45 -13.36 9.16
N ASP A 362 -4.56 -13.23 7.84
CA ASP A 362 -3.47 -12.81 6.97
C ASP A 362 -3.28 -11.32 6.90
N SER A 363 -4.18 -10.66 6.21
CA SER A 363 -4.19 -9.23 6.13
C SER A 363 -5.56 -8.82 5.64
N ARG A 364 -5.90 -7.55 5.82
CA ARG A 364 -7.12 -7.02 5.27
C ARG A 364 -7.01 -5.54 4.99
N GLN A 365 -7.56 -5.13 3.86
CA GLN A 365 -7.64 -3.76 3.41
C GLN A 365 -9.06 -3.24 3.57
N PHE A 366 -9.16 -2.01 4.09
CA PHE A 366 -10.42 -1.33 4.34
C PHE A 366 -10.34 0.11 3.87
N VAL A 367 -11.49 0.70 3.55
CA VAL A 367 -11.60 2.15 3.50
C VAL A 367 -12.23 2.67 4.79
N VAL A 368 -11.88 3.91 5.14
CA VAL A 368 -12.44 4.59 6.31
C VAL A 368 -13.85 5.07 6.01
N LYS A 369 -14.81 4.65 6.83
CA LYS A 369 -16.19 5.18 6.75
C LYS A 369 -16.20 6.66 7.10
N GLY A 370 -16.90 7.46 6.30
CA GLY A 370 -16.88 8.92 6.41
C GLY A 370 -15.59 9.59 5.92
N ASN A 371 -14.53 8.83 5.64
CA ASN A 371 -13.27 9.31 5.07
C ASN A 371 -12.62 10.46 5.85
N THR A 372 -12.67 10.39 7.18
CA THR A 372 -12.23 11.45 8.08
C THR A 372 -11.92 10.88 9.47
N PRO A 373 -11.05 11.51 10.28
CA PRO A 373 -10.11 12.59 9.92
C PRO A 373 -9.02 12.17 8.93
N ASP A 374 -8.39 13.12 8.23
CA ASP A 374 -7.29 12.84 7.31
C ASP A 374 -6.01 12.47 8.09
N PRO A 375 -5.37 11.32 7.82
CA PRO A 375 -4.12 10.92 8.48
C PRO A 375 -2.94 11.87 8.24
N ALA A 376 -2.97 12.70 7.19
CA ALA A 376 -1.95 13.73 6.98
C ALA A 376 -2.05 14.89 7.98
N ASP A 377 -3.21 15.09 8.60
CA ASP A 377 -3.43 16.17 9.57
C ASP A 377 -3.14 15.74 11.01
N ILE A 378 -3.25 14.45 11.31
CA ILE A 378 -3.07 13.89 12.65
C ILE A 378 -1.60 13.96 13.09
N SER A 379 -1.36 14.47 14.30
CA SER A 379 -0.05 14.47 14.98
C SER A 379 -0.17 13.88 16.39
N LYS A 380 0.94 13.86 17.13
CA LYS A 380 0.97 13.49 18.55
C LYS A 380 0.07 14.36 19.44
N ASP A 381 -0.27 15.57 19.00
CA ASP A 381 -1.08 16.52 19.76
C ASP A 381 -2.59 16.32 19.54
N THR A 382 -2.98 15.47 18.56
CA THR A 382 -4.39 15.21 18.22
C THR A 382 -5.08 14.31 19.23
N GLY A 383 -4.34 13.39 19.87
CA GLY A 383 -4.91 12.39 20.77
C GLY A 383 -5.36 11.11 20.05
N ILE A 384 -6.36 10.43 20.62
CA ILE A 384 -6.88 9.16 20.10
C ILE A 384 -7.81 9.44 18.91
N ILE A 385 -7.57 8.74 17.81
CA ILE A 385 -8.41 8.74 16.62
C ILE A 385 -9.09 7.39 16.48
N THR A 386 -10.37 7.43 16.14
CA THR A 386 -11.22 6.26 15.89
C THR A 386 -11.59 6.25 14.42
N TYR A 387 -11.31 5.15 13.73
CA TYR A 387 -11.80 4.91 12.38
C TYR A 387 -12.72 3.69 12.35
N GLU A 388 -13.93 3.86 11.80
CA GLU A 388 -14.76 2.72 11.41
C GLU A 388 -14.30 2.20 10.04
N LEU A 389 -14.09 0.89 9.95
CA LEU A 389 -13.59 0.20 8.77
C LEU A 389 -14.74 -0.41 7.99
N VAL A 390 -14.78 -0.19 6.67
CA VAL A 390 -15.78 -0.78 5.78
C VAL A 390 -15.12 -1.42 4.57
N GLU A 391 -15.88 -2.28 3.89
CA GLU A 391 -15.43 -2.95 2.67
C GLU A 391 -15.18 -1.94 1.55
N ILE A 392 -14.14 -2.19 0.75
CA ILE A 392 -13.73 -1.33 -0.36
C ILE A 392 -14.52 -1.69 -1.62
N GLY A 393 -15.12 -0.70 -2.27
CA GLY A 393 -15.69 -0.82 -3.62
C GLY A 393 -15.04 0.19 -4.57
N TYR A 394 -15.12 -0.09 -5.88
CA TYR A 394 -14.61 0.78 -6.94
C TYR A 394 -15.71 1.08 -7.95
N ARG A 395 -15.78 2.31 -8.44
CA ARG A 395 -16.67 2.70 -9.53
C ARG A 395 -15.88 2.93 -10.81
N THR A 396 -16.40 2.36 -11.90
CA THR A 396 -15.90 2.69 -13.23
C THR A 396 -16.35 4.10 -13.63
N LYS A 397 -15.74 4.63 -14.69
CA LYS A 397 -16.11 5.90 -15.29
C LYS A 397 -17.58 5.96 -15.73
N GLU A 398 -18.16 4.81 -16.04
CA GLU A 398 -19.57 4.64 -16.42
C GLU A 398 -20.51 4.60 -15.20
N GLY A 399 -19.98 4.61 -13.98
CA GLY A 399 -20.74 4.59 -12.73
C GLY A 399 -21.06 3.20 -12.19
N GLU A 400 -20.60 2.14 -12.87
CA GLU A 400 -20.83 0.76 -12.45
C GLU A 400 -19.86 0.31 -11.35
N THR A 401 -20.27 -0.66 -10.55
CA THR A 401 -19.33 -1.29 -9.59
C THR A 401 -18.35 -2.17 -10.37
N TRP A 402 -17.06 -1.92 -10.20
CA TRP A 402 -16.03 -2.67 -10.90
C TRP A 402 -15.88 -4.08 -10.32
N ASP A 403 -15.80 -5.07 -11.21
CA ASP A 403 -15.62 -6.49 -10.88
C ASP A 403 -14.18 -6.86 -10.48
N ARG A 404 -13.27 -5.87 -10.48
CA ARG A 404 -11.83 -6.01 -10.19
C ARG A 404 -11.08 -6.92 -11.17
N ARG A 405 -11.64 -7.16 -12.36
CA ARG A 405 -11.10 -8.12 -13.33
C ARG A 405 -11.20 -7.66 -14.78
N SER A 406 -12.28 -7.00 -15.16
CA SER A 406 -12.50 -6.49 -16.52
C SER A 406 -11.81 -5.14 -16.70
N PHE A 407 -11.32 -4.84 -17.90
CA PHE A 407 -10.73 -3.52 -18.16
C PHE A 407 -11.82 -2.44 -18.03
N ALA A 408 -11.58 -1.46 -17.16
CA ALA A 408 -12.41 -0.28 -17.00
C ALA A 408 -11.56 0.87 -16.47
N LYS A 409 -11.91 2.12 -16.81
CA LYS A 409 -11.29 3.28 -16.17
C LYS A 409 -11.96 3.50 -14.82
N ILE A 410 -11.19 3.54 -13.74
CA ILE A 410 -11.69 3.66 -12.37
C ILE A 410 -11.58 5.11 -11.92
N THR A 411 -12.70 5.67 -11.45
CA THR A 411 -12.82 7.10 -11.12
C THR A 411 -13.09 7.39 -9.65
N GLU A 412 -13.57 6.40 -8.89
CA GLU A 412 -13.94 6.59 -7.49
C GLU A 412 -13.74 5.28 -6.70
N THR A 413 -13.27 5.43 -5.46
CA THR A 413 -13.26 4.36 -4.47
C THR A 413 -14.30 4.68 -3.40
N PHE A 414 -15.18 3.73 -3.07
CA PHE A 414 -16.25 3.91 -2.07
C PHE A 414 -16.16 2.86 -0.97
N GLY A 415 -16.87 3.12 0.13
CA GLY A 415 -17.04 2.17 1.22
C GLY A 415 -18.47 1.66 1.28
N TYR A 416 -18.67 0.38 1.53
CA TYR A 416 -20.01 -0.17 1.79
C TYR A 416 -20.52 0.24 3.19
N ASP A 417 -21.83 0.13 3.43
CA ASP A 417 -22.44 0.64 4.67
C ASP A 417 -22.08 -0.17 5.91
N LYS A 418 -21.80 -1.47 5.74
CA LYS A 418 -21.54 -2.39 6.85
C LYS A 418 -20.17 -2.12 7.46
N VAL A 419 -20.17 -1.70 8.73
CA VAL A 419 -18.96 -1.62 9.55
C VAL A 419 -18.44 -3.03 9.83
N LEU A 420 -17.18 -3.26 9.49
CA LEU A 420 -16.48 -4.55 9.64
C LEU A 420 -15.56 -4.56 10.86
N GLY A 421 -15.28 -3.40 11.42
CA GLY A 421 -14.49 -3.24 12.63
C GLY A 421 -14.16 -1.78 12.87
N VAL A 422 -13.48 -1.55 13.98
CA VAL A 422 -12.97 -0.23 14.37
C VAL A 422 -11.48 -0.34 14.61
N VAL A 423 -10.73 0.71 14.30
CA VAL A 423 -9.37 0.86 14.81
C VAL A 423 -9.27 2.10 15.67
N LEU A 424 -8.52 1.97 16.75
CA LEU A 424 -8.03 3.10 17.52
C LEU A 424 -6.56 3.29 17.18
N VAL A 425 -6.18 4.55 16.96
CA VAL A 425 -4.81 4.92 16.70
C VAL A 425 -4.47 6.23 17.39
N GLN A 426 -3.30 6.29 18.00
CA GLN A 426 -2.80 7.48 18.66
C GLN A 426 -1.32 7.63 18.31
N MET A 427 -0.95 8.78 17.76
CA MET A 427 0.46 9.15 17.71
C MET A 427 0.94 9.47 19.11
N ILE A 428 1.94 8.74 19.59
CA ILE A 428 2.57 8.98 20.89
C ILE A 428 3.91 9.69 20.73
N GLU A 429 4.55 9.52 19.57
CA GLU A 429 5.73 10.29 19.13
C GLU A 429 5.66 10.52 17.62
N ASN A 430 6.58 11.32 17.05
CA ASN A 430 6.58 11.64 15.62
C ASN A 430 6.68 10.42 14.69
N ARG A 431 7.24 9.31 15.21
CA ARG A 431 7.44 8.04 14.50
C ARG A 431 7.06 6.84 15.37
N LYS A 432 6.12 7.04 16.30
CA LYS A 432 5.61 5.95 17.14
C LYS A 432 4.12 6.12 17.37
N ILE A 433 3.36 5.06 17.15
CA ILE A 433 1.91 5.03 17.37
C ILE A 433 1.53 3.90 18.31
N LYS A 434 0.46 4.12 19.05
CA LYS A 434 -0.31 3.07 19.71
C LYS A 434 -1.50 2.73 18.83
N PHE A 435 -1.69 1.44 18.55
CA PHE A 435 -2.72 0.94 17.63
C PHE A 435 -3.43 -0.28 18.19
N GLU A 436 -4.73 -0.36 17.93
CA GLU A 436 -5.55 -1.54 18.24
C GLU A 436 -6.71 -1.65 17.25
N ALA A 437 -6.94 -2.87 16.76
CA ALA A 437 -8.10 -3.20 15.93
C ALA A 437 -9.14 -3.95 16.75
N PHE A 438 -10.41 -3.62 16.53
CA PHE A 438 -11.60 -4.19 17.17
C PHE A 438 -12.51 -4.77 16.08
N PRO A 439 -12.26 -6.02 15.65
CA PRO A 439 -13.02 -6.60 14.55
C PRO A 439 -14.47 -6.89 14.92
N GLY A 440 -15.38 -6.65 13.97
CA GLY A 440 -16.83 -6.83 14.15
C GLY A 440 -17.49 -5.84 15.11
N LYS A 441 -16.75 -4.84 15.61
CA LYS A 441 -17.26 -3.76 16.45
C LYS A 441 -17.64 -2.53 15.64
N THR A 442 -18.55 -1.75 16.21
CA THR A 442 -18.91 -0.40 15.76
C THR A 442 -18.24 0.66 16.64
N GLY A 443 -18.17 1.92 16.17
CA GLY A 443 -17.54 3.01 16.91
C GLY A 443 -18.19 3.25 18.28
N ALA A 444 -19.50 2.97 18.42
CA ALA A 444 -20.23 3.11 19.68
C ALA A 444 -19.85 2.04 20.73
N GLU A 445 -19.28 0.91 20.31
CA GLU A 445 -18.89 -0.20 21.20
C GLU A 445 -17.44 -0.08 21.70
N VAL A 446 -16.67 0.88 21.18
CA VAL A 446 -15.24 1.02 21.48
C VAL A 446 -15.00 2.34 22.20
N SER A 447 -14.71 2.28 23.50
CA SER A 447 -14.52 3.45 24.36
C SER A 447 -13.05 3.87 24.53
N GLY A 448 -12.09 3.03 24.10
CA GLY A 448 -10.66 3.29 24.27
C GLY A 448 -9.81 2.05 24.08
N PHE A 449 -8.49 2.23 24.15
CA PHE A 449 -7.52 1.14 24.08
C PHE A 449 -7.69 0.16 25.24
N THR A 450 -7.43 -1.12 24.97
CA THR A 450 -7.33 -2.17 25.97
C THR A 450 -5.86 -2.55 26.24
N SER A 451 -5.65 -3.61 27.01
CA SER A 451 -4.34 -4.23 27.20
C SER A 451 -3.81 -4.95 25.95
N ALA A 452 -4.64 -5.14 24.93
CA ALA A 452 -4.24 -5.75 23.65
C ALA A 452 -3.55 -4.77 22.69
N ALA A 453 -3.66 -3.46 22.94
CA ALA A 453 -3.02 -2.44 22.11
C ALA A 453 -1.53 -2.71 21.92
N ARG A 454 -1.04 -2.37 20.72
CA ARG A 454 0.35 -2.59 20.29
C ARG A 454 1.01 -1.28 19.89
N ILE A 455 2.33 -1.27 19.93
CA ILE A 455 3.15 -0.14 19.53
C ILE A 455 3.73 -0.41 18.15
N TYR A 456 3.58 0.55 17.25
CA TYR A 456 4.20 0.51 15.93
C TYR A 456 5.14 1.69 15.77
N GLU A 457 6.18 1.50 14.96
CA GLU A 457 7.25 2.46 14.67
C GLU A 457 7.57 2.51 13.17
N ARG A 458 8.35 3.52 12.76
CA ARG A 458 8.86 3.64 11.38
C ARG A 458 10.18 4.39 11.28
#